data_AF-A0A838GH93-F1
#
_entry.id   AF-A0A838GH93-F1
#
_cell.length_a   1.000
_cell.length_b   1.000
_cell.length_c   1.000
_cell.angle_alpha   90.00
_cell.angle_beta   90.00
_cell.angle_gamma   90.00
#
_symmetry.space_group_name_H-M   'P 1'
#
loop_
_entity.id
_entity.type
_entity.pdbx_description
1 polymer ?
#
loop_
_entity_poly.entity_id
_entity_poly.type
_entity_poly.pdbx_seq_one_letter_code
_entity_poly.pdbx_strand_id
1 'polypeptide(L)'
;MAESDTRQPPAHVKGTRRAPDVMATQPHDRHRLTSFRSGSHRKAQNSLIEPWVDVRADLDAMNNGDGIYDPTTRRVWVNGRLYGMHENGTTFPIEGDGIIPVNRATYKALTIMRRYNGVNEPSRYEIARDTAIGLADRNEAVRIWELREKAHEQAPDHDV
;
A
#
# COMPACT_ATOMS: atom_id res chain seq x y z
N MET A 1 -3.69 -5.41 -34.04
CA MET A 1 -3.42 -6.62 -33.24
C MET A 1 -3.45 -6.18 -31.79
N ALA A 2 -4.46 -6.57 -31.02
CA ALA A 2 -4.71 -6.03 -29.69
C ALA A 2 -3.77 -6.67 -28.67
N GLU A 3 -2.97 -5.83 -28.00
CA GLU A 3 -2.09 -6.21 -26.90
C GLU A 3 -2.94 -6.59 -25.69
N SER A 4 -3.11 -7.89 -25.48
CA SER A 4 -3.67 -8.45 -24.25
C SER A 4 -2.62 -8.38 -23.12
N ASP A 5 -2.24 -7.18 -22.68
CA ASP A 5 -1.47 -7.02 -21.43
C ASP A 5 -2.42 -7.12 -20.22
N THR A 6 -3.10 -8.25 -20.12
CA THR A 6 -3.70 -8.69 -18.87
C THR A 6 -2.63 -9.41 -18.08
N ARG A 7 -1.90 -8.64 -17.25
CA ARG A 7 -1.09 -9.14 -16.14
C ARG A 7 -1.89 -10.22 -15.41
N GLN A 8 -1.56 -11.47 -15.73
CA GLN A 8 -2.35 -12.62 -15.35
C GLN A 8 -2.46 -12.65 -13.83
N PRO A 9 -3.66 -12.83 -13.26
CA PRO A 9 -3.80 -12.90 -11.81
C PRO A 9 -2.97 -14.06 -11.27
N PRO A 10 -2.25 -13.90 -10.15
CA PRO A 10 -1.52 -15.00 -9.55
C PRO A 10 -2.48 -16.13 -9.14
N ALA A 11 -1.98 -17.37 -9.08
CA ALA A 11 -2.81 -18.57 -8.94
C ALA A 11 -3.73 -18.60 -7.71
N HIS A 12 -3.46 -17.77 -6.69
CA HIS A 12 -4.28 -17.63 -5.49
C HIS A 12 -5.44 -16.63 -5.62
N VAL A 13 -5.50 -15.84 -6.68
CA VAL A 13 -6.65 -14.97 -6.97
C VAL A 13 -7.77 -15.83 -7.55
N LYS A 14 -8.89 -15.87 -6.84
CA LYS A 14 -10.12 -16.52 -7.27
C LYS A 14 -11.12 -15.47 -7.74
N GLY A 15 -12.22 -15.91 -8.33
CA GLY A 15 -13.33 -15.03 -8.72
C GLY A 15 -13.58 -15.00 -10.23
N THR A 16 -14.41 -14.04 -10.63
CA THR A 16 -14.78 -13.81 -12.04
C THR A 16 -14.66 -12.33 -12.37
N ARG A 17 -14.52 -12.00 -13.65
CA ARG A 17 -14.61 -10.60 -14.09
C ARG A 17 -16.03 -10.10 -13.91
N ARG A 18 -16.23 -9.28 -12.88
CA ARG A 18 -17.52 -8.66 -12.55
C ARG A 18 -17.30 -7.50 -11.60
N ALA A 19 -18.25 -6.56 -11.60
CA ALA A 19 -18.30 -5.53 -10.58
C ALA A 19 -18.60 -6.13 -9.20
N PRO A 20 -18.04 -5.55 -8.12
CA PRO A 20 -18.35 -5.93 -6.75
C PRO A 20 -19.81 -5.66 -6.40
N ASP A 21 -20.33 -6.38 -5.39
CA ASP A 21 -21.74 -6.25 -4.97
C ASP A 21 -22.04 -4.89 -4.30
N VAL A 22 -20.99 -4.21 -3.82
CA VAL A 22 -21.01 -2.86 -3.26
C VAL A 22 -19.94 -2.05 -3.99
N MET A 23 -20.22 -0.79 -4.31
CA MET A 23 -19.25 0.06 -4.99
C MET A 23 -17.95 0.18 -4.20
N ALA A 24 -16.84 -0.07 -4.88
CA ALA A 24 -15.50 0.09 -4.36
C ALA A 24 -15.24 1.58 -4.10
N THR A 25 -14.89 1.90 -2.87
CA THR A 25 -14.55 3.26 -2.43
C THR A 25 -13.08 3.34 -2.02
N GLN A 26 -12.57 4.58 -1.98
CA GLN A 26 -11.15 4.86 -1.79
C GLN A 26 -10.59 4.21 -0.52
N PRO A 27 -9.40 3.61 -0.58
CA PRO A 27 -8.74 3.13 0.63
C PRO A 27 -8.41 4.32 1.53
N HIS A 28 -8.48 4.08 2.84
CA HIS A 28 -8.19 5.11 3.83
C HIS A 28 -6.79 5.71 3.60
N ASP A 29 -6.65 7.03 3.74
CA ASP A 29 -5.39 7.77 3.45
C ASP A 29 -4.15 7.24 4.16
N ARG A 30 -4.28 6.48 5.25
CA ARG A 30 -3.16 5.83 5.97
C ARG A 30 -2.41 4.78 5.14
N HIS A 31 -2.95 4.40 3.97
CA HIS A 31 -2.27 3.54 3.01
C HIS A 31 -1.37 4.31 2.05
N ARG A 32 -1.46 5.65 1.99
CA ARG A 32 -0.56 6.47 1.18
C ARG A 32 0.80 6.57 1.85
N LEU A 33 1.87 6.41 1.07
CA LEU A 33 3.25 6.55 1.52
C LEU A 33 3.54 7.92 2.19
N THR A 34 2.80 8.96 1.84
CA THR A 34 2.96 10.33 2.39
C THR A 34 2.18 10.59 3.68
N SER A 35 1.21 9.74 4.05
CA SER A 35 0.17 10.07 5.05
C SER A 35 0.23 9.26 6.35
N PHE A 36 1.35 8.58 6.62
CA PHE A 36 1.54 7.81 7.85
C PHE A 36 1.61 8.73 9.08
N ARG A 37 0.54 8.78 9.89
CA ARG A 37 0.47 9.54 11.15
C ARG A 37 0.97 8.71 12.33
N SER A 38 1.73 9.34 13.23
CA SER A 38 2.05 8.77 14.54
C SER A 38 0.77 8.61 15.37
N GLY A 39 0.40 7.37 15.72
CA GLY A 39 -0.73 7.07 16.62
C GLY A 39 -1.84 6.18 16.07
N SER A 40 -1.78 5.70 14.82
CA SER A 40 -2.80 4.76 14.31
C SER A 40 -2.60 3.35 14.89
N HIS A 41 -3.65 2.80 15.48
CA HIS A 41 -3.67 1.47 16.10
C HIS A 41 -3.13 0.37 15.16
N ARG A 42 -2.30 -0.49 15.76
CA ARG A 42 -1.48 -1.52 15.12
C ARG A 42 -2.33 -2.67 14.57
N LYS A 43 -2.63 -2.67 13.27
CA LYS A 43 -3.00 -3.92 12.59
C LYS A 43 -1.75 -4.62 12.06
N ALA A 44 -1.81 -5.94 11.94
CA ALA A 44 -0.66 -6.81 11.73
C ALA A 44 -0.02 -6.72 10.33
N GLN A 45 -0.71 -6.09 9.38
CA GLN A 45 -0.24 -5.86 8.01
C GLN A 45 -0.70 -4.46 7.61
N ASN A 46 0.24 -3.55 7.36
CA ASN A 46 -0.05 -2.26 6.72
C ASN A 46 0.61 -2.31 5.35
N SER A 47 -0.17 -2.24 4.27
CA SER A 47 0.40 -2.07 2.94
C SER A 47 0.44 -0.57 2.60
N LEU A 48 1.59 -0.12 2.09
CA LEU A 48 1.78 1.23 1.58
C LEU A 48 1.65 1.22 0.06
N ILE A 49 0.92 2.18 -0.47
CA ILE A 49 0.73 2.40 -1.91
C ILE A 49 1.78 3.41 -2.36
N GLU A 50 2.55 3.04 -3.38
CA GLU A 50 3.52 3.93 -4.01
C GLU A 50 2.81 5.11 -4.72
N PRO A 51 3.44 6.29 -4.78
CA PRO A 51 2.80 7.52 -5.27
C PRO A 51 2.36 7.49 -6.74
N TRP A 52 3.02 6.67 -7.56
CA TRP A 52 2.72 6.54 -8.98
C TRP A 52 1.48 5.67 -9.25
N VAL A 53 0.96 4.97 -8.23
CA VAL A 53 -0.23 4.12 -8.36
C VAL A 53 -1.48 4.98 -8.43
N ASP A 54 -2.17 4.95 -9.57
CA ASP A 54 -3.48 5.58 -9.73
C ASP A 54 -4.58 4.70 -9.13
N VAL A 55 -4.81 4.87 -7.82
CA VAL A 55 -5.88 4.19 -7.10
C VAL A 55 -7.27 4.58 -7.64
N ARG A 56 -7.44 5.78 -8.21
CA ARG A 56 -8.75 6.18 -8.76
C ARG A 56 -9.08 5.34 -9.99
N ALA A 57 -8.12 5.22 -10.91
CA ALA A 57 -8.27 4.39 -12.10
C ALA A 57 -8.55 2.92 -11.74
N ASP A 58 -7.90 2.41 -10.68
CA ASP A 58 -8.17 1.06 -10.17
C ASP A 58 -9.60 0.91 -9.65
N LEU A 59 -10.11 1.86 -8.86
CA LEU A 59 -11.49 1.84 -8.35
C LEU A 59 -12.52 1.92 -9.48
N ASP A 60 -12.26 2.76 -10.49
CA ASP A 60 -13.14 2.90 -11.63
C ASP A 60 -13.19 1.57 -12.42
N ALA A 61 -12.04 0.94 -12.67
CA ALA A 61 -11.97 -0.38 -13.30
C ALA A 61 -12.65 -1.48 -12.45
N MET A 62 -12.51 -1.45 -11.13
CA MET A 62 -13.25 -2.37 -10.24
C MET A 62 -14.77 -2.18 -10.39
N ASN A 63 -15.25 -0.93 -10.35
CA ASN A 63 -16.67 -0.60 -10.40
C ASN A 63 -17.29 -0.86 -11.78
N ASN A 64 -16.50 -0.74 -12.85
CA ASN A 64 -16.90 -1.11 -14.21
C ASN A 64 -16.91 -2.64 -14.44
N GLY A 65 -16.35 -3.41 -13.51
CA GLY A 65 -16.27 -4.87 -13.61
C GLY A 65 -15.12 -5.40 -14.45
N ASP A 66 -14.12 -4.57 -14.72
CA ASP A 66 -12.89 -4.94 -15.42
C ASP A 66 -11.93 -5.76 -14.53
N GLY A 67 -12.15 -5.72 -13.22
CA GLY A 67 -11.42 -6.51 -12.21
C GLY A 67 -11.97 -7.92 -12.01
N ILE A 68 -11.12 -8.81 -11.50
CA ILE A 68 -11.49 -10.16 -11.07
C ILE A 68 -11.92 -10.10 -9.61
N TYR A 69 -13.21 -10.22 -9.34
CA TYR A 69 -13.79 -10.14 -8.01
C TYR A 69 -14.17 -11.52 -7.47
N ASP A 70 -13.70 -11.82 -6.26
CA ASP A 70 -14.13 -12.97 -5.45
C ASP A 70 -15.11 -12.51 -4.37
N PRO A 71 -16.42 -12.79 -4.50
CA PRO A 71 -17.41 -12.42 -3.49
C PRO A 71 -17.25 -13.17 -2.17
N THR A 72 -16.58 -14.33 -2.17
CA THR A 72 -16.39 -15.17 -0.96
C THR A 72 -15.39 -14.52 -0.02
N THR A 73 -14.31 -13.97 -0.59
CA THR A 73 -13.24 -13.32 0.16
C THR A 73 -13.31 -11.79 0.10
N ARG A 74 -14.24 -11.25 -0.69
CA ARG A 74 -14.39 -9.82 -1.03
C ARG A 74 -13.07 -9.20 -1.50
N ARG A 75 -12.38 -9.92 -2.37
CA ARG A 75 -11.10 -9.50 -2.93
C ARG A 75 -11.27 -9.20 -4.40
N VAL A 76 -10.55 -8.20 -4.88
CA VAL A 76 -10.57 -7.80 -6.28
C VAL A 76 -9.16 -7.61 -6.80
N TRP A 77 -8.86 -8.29 -7.90
CA TRP A 77 -7.63 -8.11 -8.65
C TRP A 77 -7.87 -7.20 -9.84
N VAL A 78 -7.14 -6.11 -9.92
CA VAL A 78 -7.25 -5.11 -11.00
C VAL A 78 -5.88 -4.51 -11.29
N ASN A 79 -5.55 -4.26 -12.55
CA ASN A 79 -4.31 -3.57 -12.96
C ASN A 79 -3.02 -4.08 -12.28
N GLY A 80 -2.92 -5.40 -12.03
CA GLY A 80 -1.75 -6.01 -11.38
C GLY A 80 -1.70 -5.88 -9.86
N ARG A 81 -2.82 -5.51 -9.22
CA ARG A 81 -2.94 -5.22 -7.79
C ARG A 81 -4.11 -5.95 -7.18
N LEU A 82 -3.91 -6.48 -5.98
CA LEU A 82 -4.92 -7.14 -5.16
C LEU A 82 -5.40 -6.18 -4.07
N TYR A 83 -6.70 -5.95 -4.04
CA TYR A 83 -7.38 -5.21 -3.00
C TYR A 83 -8.32 -6.14 -2.24
N GLY A 84 -8.41 -5.94 -0.93
CA GLY A 84 -9.52 -6.44 -0.12
C GLY A 84 -10.59 -5.36 -0.01
N MET A 85 -11.83 -5.76 0.20
CA MET A 85 -12.95 -4.84 0.37
C MET A 85 -13.70 -5.16 1.66
N HIS A 86 -13.95 -4.12 2.46
CA HIS A 86 -14.83 -4.19 3.60
C HIS A 86 -16.31 -4.25 3.16
N GLU A 87 -17.20 -4.64 4.06
CA GLU A 87 -18.65 -4.76 3.78
C GLU A 87 -19.30 -3.47 3.32
N ASN A 88 -18.75 -2.33 3.74
CA ASN A 88 -19.19 -1.00 3.36
C ASN A 88 -18.61 -0.52 2.02
N GLY A 89 -17.88 -1.37 1.28
CA GLY A 89 -17.23 -1.01 0.02
C GLY A 89 -15.87 -0.33 0.15
N THR A 90 -15.37 -0.05 1.38
CA THR A 90 -14.03 0.54 1.54
C THR A 90 -12.96 -0.47 1.18
N THR A 91 -12.13 -0.13 0.21
CA THR A 91 -11.03 -1.01 -0.23
C THR A 91 -9.79 -0.85 0.66
N PHE A 92 -8.94 -1.86 0.69
CA PHE A 92 -7.60 -1.78 1.27
C PHE A 92 -6.62 -2.56 0.39
N PRO A 93 -5.44 -2.00 0.09
CA PRO A 93 -4.42 -2.70 -0.68
C PRO A 93 -3.91 -3.91 0.09
N ILE A 94 -3.75 -5.04 -0.59
CA ILE A 94 -3.15 -6.26 -0.03
C ILE A 94 -1.73 -6.40 -0.56
N GLU A 95 -1.59 -6.55 -1.88
CA GLU A 95 -0.33 -6.81 -2.57
C GLU A 95 -0.44 -6.47 -4.06
N GLY A 96 0.69 -6.44 -4.76
CA GLY A 96 0.76 -6.24 -6.20
C GLY A 96 1.62 -5.05 -6.57
N ASP A 97 1.53 -4.65 -7.83
CA ASP A 97 2.42 -3.66 -8.42
C ASP A 97 2.27 -2.28 -7.76
N GLY A 98 3.33 -1.75 -7.17
CA GLY A 98 3.30 -0.51 -6.38
C GLY A 98 2.61 -0.62 -5.01
N ILE A 99 2.34 -1.84 -4.53
CA ILE A 99 1.87 -2.09 -3.15
C ILE A 99 3.01 -2.72 -2.35
N ILE A 100 3.51 -2.01 -1.35
CA ILE A 100 4.59 -2.45 -0.47
C ILE A 100 3.98 -3.02 0.82
N PRO A 101 4.01 -4.34 1.05
CA PRO A 101 3.55 -4.92 2.29
C PRO A 101 4.53 -4.59 3.43
N VAL A 102 4.04 -3.93 4.48
CA VAL A 102 4.86 -3.54 5.63
C VAL A 102 4.46 -4.33 6.86
N ASN A 103 5.42 -5.06 7.43
CA ASN A 103 5.24 -5.77 8.68
C ASN A 103 5.31 -4.80 9.88
N ARG A 104 4.97 -5.29 11.08
CA ARG A 104 4.94 -4.45 12.29
C ARG A 104 6.29 -3.83 12.65
N ALA A 105 7.39 -4.55 12.45
CA ALA A 105 8.74 -4.12 12.82
C ALA A 105 9.24 -3.02 11.87
N THR A 106 9.05 -3.22 10.56
CA THR A 106 9.35 -2.24 9.51
C THR A 106 8.53 -0.96 9.71
N TYR A 107 7.22 -1.09 10.00
CA TYR A 107 6.37 0.07 10.28
C TYR A 107 6.80 0.84 11.54
N LYS A 108 7.28 0.13 12.56
CA LYS A 108 7.85 0.73 13.77
C LYS A 108 9.10 1.54 13.44
N ALA A 109 10.01 0.99 12.64
CA ALA A 109 11.20 1.70 12.17
C ALA A 109 10.85 2.97 11.39
N LEU A 110 9.88 2.90 10.45
CA LEU A 110 9.39 4.07 9.71
C LEU A 110 8.82 5.16 10.63
N THR A 111 8.10 4.77 11.67
CA THR A 111 7.55 5.72 12.67
C THR A 111 8.67 6.42 13.44
N ILE A 112 9.75 5.71 13.78
CA ILE A 112 10.93 6.28 14.44
C ILE A 112 11.62 7.27 13.50
N MET A 113 11.90 6.87 12.25
CA MET A 113 12.48 7.77 11.24
C MET A 113 11.66 9.05 11.07
N ARG A 114 10.33 8.93 11.04
CA ARG A 114 9.43 10.09 10.99
C ARG A 114 9.59 11.02 12.18
N ARG A 115 9.66 10.47 13.40
CA ARG A 115 9.80 11.26 14.62
C ARG A 115 11.07 12.10 14.59
N TYR A 116 12.15 11.56 14.04
CA TYR A 116 13.43 12.25 13.90
C TYR A 116 13.58 13.00 12.57
N ASN A 117 12.51 13.12 11.78
CA ASN A 117 12.51 13.80 10.48
C ASN A 117 13.57 13.26 9.49
N GLY A 118 13.81 11.95 9.48
CA GLY A 118 14.71 11.35 8.50
C GLY A 118 15.42 10.09 8.97
N VAL A 119 16.24 9.56 8.06
CA VAL A 119 17.19 8.47 8.33
C VAL A 119 18.50 9.07 8.83
N ASN A 120 18.53 9.46 10.10
CA ASN A 120 19.68 10.12 10.73
C ASN A 120 20.23 9.29 11.90
N GLU A 121 21.31 9.78 12.52
CA GLU A 121 21.97 9.08 13.61
C GLU A 121 21.05 8.84 14.83
N PRO A 122 20.25 9.82 15.31
CA PRO A 122 19.26 9.58 16.36
C PRO A 122 18.23 8.48 16.00
N SER A 123 17.69 8.50 14.77
CA SER A 123 16.72 7.51 14.34
C SER A 123 17.34 6.11 14.25
N ARG A 124 18.56 6.00 13.70
CA ARG A 124 19.31 4.75 13.58
C ARG A 124 19.65 4.18 14.96
N TYR A 125 20.03 5.05 15.91
CA TYR A 125 20.34 4.66 17.27
C TYR A 125 19.11 4.07 18.00
N GLU A 126 17.95 4.74 17.93
CA GLU A 126 16.72 4.22 18.55
C GLU A 126 16.26 2.90 17.92
N ILE A 127 16.32 2.81 16.58
CA ILE A 127 16.01 1.57 15.84
C ILE A 127 16.95 0.43 16.23
N ALA A 128 18.25 0.73 16.40
CA ALA A 128 19.25 -0.29 16.71
C ALA A 128 19.04 -0.94 18.08
N ARG A 129 18.54 -0.17 19.06
CA ARG A 129 18.26 -0.62 20.42
C ARG A 129 16.97 -1.43 20.55
N ASP A 130 16.11 -1.38 19.55
CA ASP A 130 14.85 -2.08 19.53
C ASP A 130 15.05 -3.53 19.05
N THR A 131 15.02 -4.48 19.97
CA THR A 131 15.22 -5.90 19.67
C THR A 131 14.11 -6.50 18.82
N ALA A 132 12.95 -5.84 18.73
CA ALA A 132 11.85 -6.24 17.88
C ALA A 132 12.04 -5.82 16.41
N ILE A 133 13.08 -5.02 16.09
CA ILE A 133 13.37 -4.57 14.73
C ILE A 133 14.66 -5.25 14.25
N GLY A 134 14.49 -6.30 13.42
CA GLY A 134 15.59 -7.04 12.83
C GLY A 134 16.28 -6.28 11.70
N LEU A 135 17.46 -6.74 11.27
CA LEU A 135 18.24 -6.07 10.21
C LEU A 135 17.45 -5.93 8.90
N ALA A 136 16.68 -6.96 8.51
CA ALA A 136 15.84 -6.92 7.32
C ALA A 136 14.78 -5.81 7.40
N ASP A 137 14.12 -5.65 8.56
CA ASP A 137 13.13 -4.60 8.78
C ASP A 137 13.73 -3.20 8.70
N ARG A 138 14.97 -3.03 9.17
CA ARG A 138 15.70 -1.76 9.11
C ARG A 138 16.00 -1.38 7.67
N ASN A 139 16.53 -2.32 6.89
CA ASN A 139 16.87 -2.08 5.49
C ASN A 139 15.61 -1.77 4.68
N GLU A 140 14.53 -2.51 4.91
CA GLU A 140 13.25 -2.28 4.24
C GLU A 140 12.66 -0.91 4.62
N ALA A 141 12.74 -0.52 5.89
CA ALA A 141 12.28 0.80 6.32
C ALA A 141 13.10 1.93 5.68
N VAL A 142 14.42 1.79 5.56
CA VAL A 142 15.27 2.77 4.86
C VAL A 142 14.88 2.86 3.38
N ARG A 143 14.71 1.72 2.70
CA ARG A 143 14.27 1.67 1.30
C ARG A 143 12.94 2.39 1.09
N ILE A 144 11.96 2.13 1.95
CA ILE A 144 10.64 2.78 1.90
C ILE A 144 10.76 4.28 2.16
N TRP A 145 11.62 4.70 3.11
CA TRP A 145 11.87 6.10 3.38
C TRP A 145 12.48 6.83 2.18
N GLU A 146 13.47 6.23 1.52
CA GLU A 146 14.08 6.79 0.31
C GLU A 146 13.08 6.92 -0.85
N LEU A 147 12.20 5.92 -1.02
CA LEU A 147 11.11 6.01 -2.00
C LEU A 147 10.17 7.17 -1.71
N ARG A 148 9.88 7.43 -0.42
CA ARG A 148 9.07 8.56 0.01
C ARG A 148 9.75 9.89 -0.32
N GLU A 149 11.04 10.03 -0.07
CA GLU A 149 11.76 11.27 -0.39
C GLU A 149 11.78 11.52 -1.90
N LYS A 150 12.04 10.47 -2.71
CA LYS A 150 11.96 10.56 -4.18
C LYS A 150 10.57 10.95 -4.66
N ALA A 151 9.52 10.47 -3.99
CA ALA A 151 8.15 10.86 -4.30
C ALA A 151 7.88 12.34 -4.04
N HIS A 152 8.35 12.86 -2.90
CA HIS A 152 8.27 14.29 -2.57
C HIS A 152 9.10 15.14 -3.55
N GLU A 153 10.22 14.63 -4.04
CA GLU A 153 11.04 15.32 -5.05
C GLU A 153 10.37 15.37 -6.43
N GLN A 154 9.65 14.31 -6.82
CA GLN A 154 8.96 14.22 -8.12
C GLN A 154 7.59 14.90 -8.13
N ALA A 155 6.96 15.08 -6.97
CA ALA A 155 5.77 15.88 -6.78
C ALA A 155 6.14 17.06 -5.87
N PRO A 156 6.77 18.13 -6.40
CA PRO A 156 6.94 19.34 -5.60
C PRO A 156 5.54 19.75 -5.16
N ASP A 157 5.37 19.92 -3.85
CA ASP A 157 4.15 20.43 -3.25
C ASP A 157 3.63 21.58 -4.11
N HIS A 158 2.53 21.34 -4.83
CA HIS A 158 1.69 22.43 -5.31
C HIS A 158 0.89 22.90 -4.10
N ASP A 159 1.60 23.42 -3.11
CA ASP A 159 1.01 24.15 -2.00
C ASP A 159 0.58 25.51 -2.57
N VAL A 160 -0.72 25.74 -2.46
CA VAL A 160 -1.46 26.95 -2.83
C VAL A 160 -1.24 28.02 -1.75
#